data_AF-A0A515ERP0-F1
#
_entry.id   AF-A0A515ERP0-F1
#
_cell.length_a   1.000
_cell.length_b   1.000
_cell.length_c   1.000
_cell.angle_alpha   90.00
_cell.angle_beta   90.00
_cell.angle_gamma   90.00
#
_symmetry.space_group_name_H-M   'P 1'
#
loop_
_entity.id
_entity.type
_entity.pdbx_description
1 polymer ?
#
loop_
_entity_poly.entity_id
_entity_poly.type
_entity_poly.pdbx_seq_one_letter_code
_entity_poly.pdbx_strand_id
1 'polypeptide(L)'
;MTRLLTTVAALLAWSALSFYVGFASGDAQRNASWLTKQTTYERQAKEALQAAQARGDALTTGLLTLQTQINQLTTEKQHAIKLATTGRVCLGADALRVLDKSPGITVSGPPQTPGSAAAAGEAIAAHTDFASHFASDTDIGLWIIDAGASYEVCRARLDALIDWNLGLVSTATHHDY
;
A
#
# COMPACT_ATOMS: atom_id res chain seq x y z
N MET A 1 54.27 -34.70 60.49
CA MET A 1 53.52 -33.44 60.26
C MET A 1 53.79 -32.80 58.90
N THR A 2 55.03 -32.71 58.44
CA THR A 2 55.43 -32.04 57.17
C THR A 2 54.78 -32.63 55.91
N ARG A 3 54.65 -33.96 55.77
CA ARG A 3 54.01 -34.60 54.60
C ARG A 3 52.51 -34.32 54.47
N LEU A 4 51.83 -34.04 55.58
CA LEU A 4 50.39 -33.77 55.63
C LEU A 4 50.10 -32.30 55.27
N LEU A 5 51.03 -31.40 55.60
CA LEU A 5 50.98 -29.99 55.18
C LEU A 5 51.20 -29.82 53.67
N THR A 6 52.11 -30.59 53.06
CA THR A 6 52.39 -30.49 51.62
C THR A 6 51.24 -30.99 50.74
N THR A 7 50.52 -32.04 51.14
CA THR A 7 49.38 -32.56 50.37
C THR A 7 48.17 -31.64 50.44
N VAL A 8 47.90 -31.05 51.61
CA VAL A 8 46.84 -30.05 51.79
C VAL A 8 47.12 -28.80 50.95
N ALA A 9 48.37 -28.32 50.94
CA ALA A 9 48.77 -27.18 50.11
C ALA A 9 48.60 -27.47 48.61
N ALA A 10 48.95 -28.67 48.14
CA ALA A 10 48.79 -29.07 46.75
C ALA A 10 47.32 -29.15 46.31
N LEU A 11 46.44 -29.68 47.17
CA LEU A 11 44.99 -29.74 46.91
C LEU A 11 44.36 -28.35 46.84
N LEU A 12 44.75 -27.45 47.74
CA LEU A 12 44.27 -26.06 47.72
C LEU A 12 44.72 -25.35 46.44
N ALA A 13 45.98 -25.52 46.02
CA ALA A 13 46.50 -24.95 44.78
C ALA A 13 45.74 -25.46 43.54
N TRP A 14 45.42 -26.76 43.49
CA TRP A 14 44.61 -27.34 42.41
C TRP A 14 43.18 -26.76 42.38
N SER A 15 42.53 -26.70 43.54
CA SER A 15 41.16 -26.16 43.63
C SER A 15 41.07 -24.69 43.23
N ALA A 16 42.06 -23.87 43.63
CA ALA A 16 42.12 -22.46 43.26
C ALA A 16 42.33 -22.26 41.75
N LEU A 17 43.17 -23.10 41.13
CA LEU A 17 43.39 -23.06 39.68
C LEU A 17 42.12 -23.43 38.91
N SER A 18 41.42 -24.50 39.32
CA SER A 18 40.15 -24.90 38.69
C SER A 18 39.08 -23.82 38.80
N PHE A 19 38.96 -23.16 39.95
CA PHE A 19 38.00 -22.08 40.16
C PHE A 19 38.32 -20.86 39.28
N TYR A 20 39.58 -20.44 39.22
CA TYR A 20 40.00 -19.30 38.40
C TYR A 20 39.76 -19.53 36.90
N VAL A 21 40.12 -20.72 36.40
CA VAL A 21 39.88 -21.10 35.00
C VAL A 21 38.38 -21.18 34.69
N GLY A 22 37.57 -21.72 35.60
CA GLY A 22 36.11 -21.76 35.48
C GLY A 22 35.47 -20.36 35.45
N PHE A 23 35.94 -19.44 36.29
CA PHE A 23 35.41 -18.07 36.33
C PHE A 23 35.77 -17.29 35.04
N ALA A 24 37.03 -17.34 34.61
CA ALA A 24 37.50 -16.65 33.41
C ALA A 24 36.85 -17.18 32.12
N SER A 25 36.67 -18.50 32.00
CA SER A 25 35.95 -19.10 30.88
C SER A 25 34.46 -18.74 30.89
N GLY A 26 33.83 -18.70 32.07
CA GLY A 26 32.45 -18.26 32.23
C GLY A 26 32.20 -16.82 31.78
N ASP A 27 33.09 -15.88 32.14
CA ASP A 27 33.03 -14.49 31.68
C ASP A 27 33.19 -14.36 30.16
N ALA A 28 34.18 -15.04 29.59
CA ALA A 28 34.42 -15.03 28.14
C ALA A 28 33.20 -15.59 27.38
N GLN A 29 32.62 -16.69 27.86
CA GLN A 29 31.45 -17.31 27.25
C GLN A 29 30.19 -16.44 27.39
N ARG A 30 30.00 -15.78 28.53
CA ARG A 30 28.93 -14.78 28.71
C ARG A 30 29.06 -13.65 27.70
N ASN A 31 30.22 -13.01 27.62
CA ASN A 31 30.45 -11.88 26.69
C ASN A 31 30.30 -12.30 25.22
N ALA A 32 30.83 -13.47 24.84
CA ALA A 32 30.64 -14.02 23.50
C ALA A 32 29.14 -14.23 23.20
N SER A 33 28.39 -14.80 24.13
CA SER A 33 26.95 -15.02 23.96
C SER A 33 26.15 -13.72 23.85
N TRP A 34 26.54 -12.65 24.56
CA TRP A 34 25.91 -11.33 24.45
C TRP A 34 26.11 -10.71 23.07
N LEU A 35 27.34 -10.72 22.56
CA LEU A 35 27.65 -10.19 21.23
C LEU A 35 26.96 -11.01 20.12
N THR A 36 26.95 -12.34 20.24
CA THR A 36 26.22 -13.20 19.30
C THR A 36 24.72 -12.94 19.34
N LYS A 37 24.13 -12.79 20.52
CA LYS A 37 22.71 -12.44 20.65
C LYS A 37 22.41 -11.09 20.00
N GLN A 38 23.20 -10.07 20.31
CA GLN A 38 23.02 -8.72 19.77
C GLN A 38 23.11 -8.70 18.24
N THR A 39 24.15 -9.31 17.67
CA THR A 39 24.30 -9.41 16.21
C THR A 39 23.19 -10.22 15.55
N THR A 40 22.66 -11.24 16.24
CA THR A 40 21.53 -12.03 15.73
C THR A 40 20.24 -11.22 15.72
N TYR A 41 19.94 -10.48 16.80
CA TYR A 41 18.76 -9.59 16.83
C TYR A 41 18.84 -8.48 15.79
N GLU A 42 20.01 -7.86 15.62
CA GLU A 42 20.22 -6.84 14.58
C GLU A 42 20.06 -7.42 13.17
N ARG A 43 20.58 -8.63 12.92
CA ARG A 43 20.42 -9.31 11.64
C ARG A 43 18.96 -9.62 11.36
N GLN A 44 18.25 -10.24 12.30
CA GLN A 44 16.84 -10.57 12.16
C GLN A 44 15.97 -9.32 11.94
N ALA A 45 16.25 -8.23 12.67
CA ALA A 45 15.54 -6.97 12.49
C ALA A 45 15.79 -6.37 11.10
N LYS A 46 17.03 -6.40 10.61
CA LYS A 46 17.39 -5.95 9.26
C LYS A 46 16.72 -6.80 8.18
N GLU A 47 16.76 -8.11 8.31
CA GLU A 47 16.13 -9.05 7.38
C GLU A 47 14.61 -8.85 7.34
N ALA A 48 13.96 -8.70 8.49
CA ALA A 48 12.53 -8.43 8.56
C ALA A 48 12.16 -7.10 7.90
N LEU A 49 12.96 -6.05 8.11
CA LEU A 49 12.75 -4.74 7.50
C LEU A 49 12.98 -4.79 5.98
N GLN A 50 14.03 -5.46 5.52
CA GLN A 50 14.30 -5.65 4.08
C GLN A 50 13.19 -6.46 3.41
N ALA A 51 12.70 -7.52 4.04
CA ALA A 51 11.58 -8.31 3.53
C ALA A 51 10.27 -7.52 3.50
N ALA A 52 10.05 -6.62 4.46
CA ALA A 52 8.93 -5.68 4.41
C ALA A 52 9.11 -4.70 3.23
N GLN A 53 10.27 -4.05 3.09
CA GLN A 53 10.52 -3.12 1.99
C GLN A 53 10.31 -3.77 0.61
N ALA A 54 10.92 -4.94 0.39
CA ALA A 54 10.80 -5.66 -0.87
C ALA A 54 9.34 -6.00 -1.23
N ARG A 55 8.52 -6.37 -0.23
CA ARG A 55 7.08 -6.60 -0.43
C ARG A 55 6.34 -5.31 -0.78
N GLY A 56 6.68 -4.19 -0.13
CA GLY A 56 6.06 -2.90 -0.38
C GLY A 56 6.36 -2.40 -1.78
N ASP A 57 7.60 -2.56 -2.22
CA ASP A 57 8.07 -2.19 -3.56
C ASP A 57 7.38 -3.05 -4.64
N ALA A 58 7.24 -4.35 -4.40
CA ALA A 58 6.54 -5.27 -5.30
C ALA A 58 5.05 -4.89 -5.46
N LEU A 59 4.35 -4.66 -4.35
CA LEU A 59 2.95 -4.23 -4.36
C LEU A 59 2.77 -2.86 -5.04
N THR A 60 3.67 -1.92 -4.77
CA THR A 60 3.66 -0.59 -5.40
C THR A 60 3.83 -0.69 -6.91
N THR A 61 4.79 -1.50 -7.36
CA THR A 61 5.03 -1.73 -8.79
C THR A 61 3.82 -2.37 -9.46
N GLY A 62 3.25 -3.41 -8.86
CA GLY A 62 2.04 -4.07 -9.37
C GLY A 62 0.84 -3.12 -9.48
N LEU A 63 0.65 -2.27 -8.47
CA LEU A 63 -0.42 -1.27 -8.45
C LEU A 63 -0.24 -0.22 -9.54
N LEU A 64 0.98 0.26 -9.76
CA LEU A 64 1.28 1.22 -10.85
C LEU A 64 1.00 0.62 -12.23
N THR A 65 1.36 -0.66 -12.44
CA THR A 65 1.05 -1.36 -13.68
C THR A 65 -0.45 -1.49 -13.89
N LEU A 66 -1.20 -1.92 -12.87
CA LEU A 66 -2.65 -2.08 -12.95
C LEU A 66 -3.36 -0.74 -13.18
N GLN A 67 -2.95 0.31 -12.47
CA GLN A 67 -3.46 1.68 -12.67
C GLN A 67 -3.25 2.14 -14.12
N THR A 68 -2.08 1.85 -14.70
CA THR A 68 -1.77 2.21 -16.08
C THR A 68 -2.70 1.49 -17.06
N GLN A 69 -2.95 0.20 -16.83
CA GLN A 69 -3.90 -0.59 -17.64
C GLN A 69 -5.33 -0.06 -17.53
N ILE A 70 -5.78 0.25 -16.30
CA ILE A 70 -7.10 0.85 -16.08
C ILE A 70 -7.20 2.18 -16.84
N ASN A 71 -6.21 3.05 -16.77
CA ASN A 71 -6.22 4.34 -17.47
C ASN A 71 -6.27 4.18 -19.00
N GLN A 72 -5.51 3.21 -19.53
CA GLN A 72 -5.52 2.90 -20.96
C GLN A 72 -6.91 2.42 -21.39
N LEU A 73 -7.46 1.42 -20.72
CA LEU A 73 -8.80 0.88 -21.02
C LEU A 73 -9.87 1.96 -20.88
N THR A 74 -9.79 2.79 -19.84
CA THR A 74 -10.70 3.94 -19.64
C THR A 74 -10.69 4.84 -20.87
N THR A 75 -9.52 5.22 -21.35
CA THR A 75 -9.37 6.09 -22.53
C THR A 75 -9.95 5.44 -23.79
N GLU A 76 -9.63 4.16 -24.02
CA GLU A 76 -10.14 3.39 -25.16
C GLU A 76 -11.68 3.29 -25.15
N LYS A 77 -12.26 2.99 -23.99
CA LYS A 77 -13.72 2.87 -23.82
C LYS A 77 -14.41 4.22 -23.92
N GLN A 78 -13.84 5.29 -23.36
CA GLN A 78 -14.38 6.64 -23.51
C GLN A 78 -14.43 7.05 -24.99
N HIS A 79 -13.38 6.75 -25.75
CA HIS A 79 -13.36 6.99 -27.18
C HIS A 79 -14.45 6.17 -27.91
N ALA A 80 -14.56 4.88 -27.59
CA ALA A 80 -15.58 4.02 -28.18
C ALA A 80 -17.02 4.50 -27.87
N ILE A 81 -17.28 4.97 -26.65
CA ILE A 81 -18.59 5.52 -26.27
C ILE A 81 -18.90 6.79 -27.06
N LYS A 82 -17.94 7.70 -27.24
CA LYS A 82 -18.14 8.92 -28.04
C LYS A 82 -18.51 8.61 -29.49
N LEU A 83 -18.01 7.51 -30.05
CA LEU A 83 -18.35 7.06 -31.40
C LEU A 83 -19.69 6.30 -31.47
N ALA A 84 -20.06 5.59 -30.40
CA ALA A 84 -21.26 4.75 -30.36
C ALA A 84 -22.53 5.49 -29.91
N THR A 85 -22.39 6.69 -29.33
CA THR A 85 -23.48 7.52 -28.82
C THR A 85 -23.79 8.68 -29.76
N THR A 86 -24.98 9.27 -29.61
CA THR A 86 -25.49 10.27 -30.56
C THR A 86 -25.81 11.62 -29.92
N GLY A 87 -25.54 11.78 -28.62
CA GLY A 87 -25.89 12.98 -27.88
C GLY A 87 -27.38 13.09 -27.54
N ARG A 88 -28.12 11.96 -27.54
CA ARG A 88 -29.55 11.95 -27.21
C ARG A 88 -29.74 12.27 -25.74
N VAL A 89 -30.69 13.15 -25.44
CA VAL A 89 -31.06 13.49 -24.06
C VAL A 89 -31.57 12.24 -23.33
N CYS A 90 -30.92 11.89 -22.22
CA CYS A 90 -31.30 10.75 -21.39
C CYS A 90 -31.81 11.18 -20.01
N LEU A 91 -31.18 12.18 -19.38
CA LEU A 91 -31.62 12.73 -18.10
C LEU A 91 -31.82 14.24 -18.21
N GLY A 92 -32.98 14.71 -17.77
CA GLY A 92 -33.28 16.14 -17.68
C GLY A 92 -32.84 16.78 -16.36
N ALA A 93 -32.94 18.10 -16.29
CA ALA A 93 -32.57 18.94 -15.15
C ALA A 93 -33.09 18.45 -13.79
N ASP A 94 -34.36 18.01 -13.73
CA ASP A 94 -34.96 17.58 -12.46
C ASP A 94 -34.33 16.28 -11.93
N ALA A 95 -34.00 15.34 -12.82
CA ALA A 95 -33.29 14.12 -12.44
C ALA A 95 -31.85 14.44 -12.00
N LEU A 96 -31.16 15.34 -12.71
CA LEU A 96 -29.82 15.79 -12.33
C LEU A 96 -29.79 16.48 -10.97
N ARG A 97 -30.84 17.24 -10.62
CA ARG A 97 -30.96 17.87 -9.29
C ARG A 97 -31.11 16.85 -8.17
N VAL A 98 -31.78 15.72 -8.42
CA VAL A 98 -31.88 14.63 -7.43
C VAL A 98 -30.54 13.93 -7.25
N LEU A 99 -29.76 13.79 -8.33
CA LEU A 99 -28.44 13.16 -8.29
C LEU A 99 -27.35 14.07 -7.72
N ASP A 100 -27.51 15.39 -7.84
CA ASP A 100 -26.60 16.36 -7.26
C ASP A 100 -26.44 16.12 -5.75
N LYS A 101 -25.18 15.99 -5.32
CA LYS A 101 -24.78 15.71 -3.92
C LYS A 101 -25.24 14.36 -3.36
N SER A 102 -25.63 13.42 -4.22
CA SER A 102 -25.77 12.03 -3.79
C SER A 102 -24.42 11.49 -3.31
N PRO A 103 -24.38 10.62 -2.28
CA PRO A 103 -23.12 10.08 -1.76
C PRO A 103 -22.29 9.41 -2.88
N GLY A 104 -21.04 9.84 -3.03
CA GLY A 104 -20.14 9.30 -4.06
C GLY A 104 -20.45 9.76 -5.50
N ILE A 105 -21.39 10.69 -5.70
CA ILE A 105 -21.74 11.23 -7.01
C ILE A 105 -21.54 12.74 -7.00
N THR A 106 -20.69 13.21 -7.90
CA THR A 106 -20.58 14.62 -8.26
C THR A 106 -21.08 14.78 -9.68
N VAL A 107 -22.13 15.56 -9.88
CA VAL A 107 -22.62 15.90 -11.22
C VAL A 107 -21.81 17.07 -11.74
N SER A 108 -20.77 16.79 -12.53
CA SER A 108 -20.08 17.82 -13.30
C SER A 108 -21.01 18.31 -14.42
N GLY A 109 -21.32 19.60 -14.45
CA GLY A 109 -21.95 20.19 -15.63
C GLY A 109 -21.01 20.07 -16.84
N PRO A 110 -21.54 20.06 -18.09
CA PRO A 110 -20.70 19.92 -19.27
C PRO A 110 -19.57 20.98 -19.29
N PRO A 111 -18.38 20.64 -19.83
CA PRO A 111 -17.23 21.52 -19.81
C PRO A 111 -17.58 22.84 -20.48
N GLN A 112 -17.38 23.96 -19.77
CA GLN A 112 -17.44 25.27 -20.39
C GLN A 112 -16.31 25.35 -21.42
N THR A 113 -16.69 25.69 -22.65
CA THR A 113 -15.81 25.92 -23.81
C THR A 113 -14.61 26.80 -23.42
N PRO A 114 -13.41 26.60 -23.99
CA PRO A 114 -12.16 27.09 -23.40
C PRO A 114 -12.10 28.62 -23.42
N GLY A 115 -12.00 29.22 -22.23
CA GLY A 115 -11.86 30.66 -22.09
C GLY A 115 -11.59 31.17 -20.68
N SER A 116 -11.29 30.31 -19.70
CA SER A 116 -10.97 30.77 -18.35
C SER A 116 -9.86 29.92 -17.74
N ALA A 117 -8.72 30.57 -17.53
CA ALA A 117 -7.61 30.05 -16.78
C ALA A 117 -7.96 30.02 -15.28
N ALA A 118 -7.86 28.85 -14.66
CA ALA A 118 -7.59 28.75 -13.23
C ALA A 118 -6.80 27.47 -12.97
N ALA A 119 -5.50 27.65 -12.73
CA ALA A 119 -4.63 26.65 -12.18
C ALA A 119 -4.93 26.44 -10.68
N ALA A 120 -4.66 25.21 -10.21
CA ALA A 120 -4.39 24.82 -8.83
C ALA A 120 -5.47 25.12 -7.77
N GLY A 121 -6.02 24.06 -7.19
CA GLY A 121 -6.84 24.14 -5.99
C GLY A 121 -8.24 23.60 -6.22
N GLU A 122 -8.44 22.39 -5.73
CA GLU A 122 -9.71 21.72 -5.47
C GLU A 122 -10.80 22.68 -4.99
N ALA A 123 -11.67 23.07 -5.91
CA ALA A 123 -12.97 23.65 -5.63
C ALA A 123 -13.93 23.09 -6.69
N ILE A 124 -14.64 22.03 -6.32
CA ILE A 124 -15.82 21.58 -7.06
C ILE A 124 -16.84 22.71 -6.90
N ALA A 125 -16.89 23.61 -7.88
CA ALA A 125 -17.90 24.64 -7.93
C ALA A 125 -19.27 23.95 -7.95
N ALA A 126 -20.11 24.24 -6.95
CA ALA A 126 -21.48 23.75 -6.94
C ALA A 126 -22.20 24.27 -8.18
N HIS A 127 -22.49 23.37 -9.12
CA HIS A 127 -23.29 23.68 -10.30
C HIS A 127 -24.73 23.99 -9.84
N THR A 128 -25.02 25.27 -9.60
CA THR A 128 -26.30 25.71 -9.03
C THR A 128 -27.38 25.99 -10.08
N ASP A 129 -27.02 26.01 -11.37
CA ASP A 129 -27.96 26.29 -12.46
C ASP A 129 -28.29 25.04 -13.27
N PHE A 130 -29.11 24.13 -12.74
CA PHE A 130 -29.60 22.97 -13.52
C PHE A 130 -30.70 23.31 -14.54
N ALA A 131 -31.26 24.54 -14.52
CA ALA A 131 -32.48 24.87 -15.25
C ALA A 131 -32.40 24.70 -16.79
N SER A 132 -31.19 24.67 -17.36
CA SER A 132 -30.93 24.41 -18.78
C SER A 132 -30.05 23.17 -19.02
N HIS A 133 -29.76 22.37 -17.99
CA HIS A 133 -28.86 21.22 -18.08
C HIS A 133 -29.59 19.91 -18.35
N PHE A 134 -29.03 19.12 -19.26
CA PHE A 134 -29.41 17.75 -19.54
C PHE A 134 -28.14 16.91 -19.66
N ALA A 135 -28.24 15.62 -19.34
CA ALA A 135 -27.19 14.65 -19.64
C ALA A 135 -27.62 13.82 -20.84
N SER A 136 -26.73 13.74 -21.82
CA SER A 136 -26.89 12.90 -23.00
C SER A 136 -26.49 11.44 -22.72
N ASP A 137 -26.83 10.54 -23.64
CA ASP A 137 -26.32 9.16 -23.66
C ASP A 137 -24.79 9.12 -23.62
N THR A 138 -24.12 10.06 -24.30
CA THR A 138 -22.66 10.23 -24.23
C THR A 138 -22.19 10.60 -22.82
N ASP A 139 -22.81 11.60 -22.18
CA ASP A 139 -22.40 12.06 -20.85
C ASP A 139 -22.55 10.95 -19.80
N ILE A 140 -23.66 10.21 -19.85
CA ILE A 140 -23.91 9.07 -18.96
C ILE A 140 -22.89 7.96 -19.23
N GLY A 141 -22.62 7.64 -20.49
CA GLY A 141 -21.65 6.61 -20.84
C GLY A 141 -20.23 6.94 -20.37
N LEU A 142 -19.82 8.21 -20.49
CA LEU A 142 -18.52 8.67 -19.99
C LEU A 142 -18.47 8.61 -18.46
N TRP A 143 -19.52 9.07 -17.78
CA TRP A 143 -19.60 8.99 -16.32
C TRP A 143 -19.52 7.55 -15.80
N ILE A 144 -20.20 6.59 -16.44
CA ILE A 144 -20.13 5.17 -16.06
C ILE A 144 -18.69 4.64 -16.17
N ILE A 145 -17.99 4.99 -17.25
CA ILE A 145 -16.60 4.56 -17.44
C ILE A 145 -15.69 5.15 -16.36
N ASP A 146 -15.83 6.45 -16.07
CA ASP A 146 -15.02 7.12 -15.05
C ASP A 146 -15.30 6.59 -13.64
N ALA A 147 -16.57 6.31 -13.34
CA ALA A 147 -16.98 5.70 -12.08
C ALA A 147 -16.42 4.27 -11.95
N GLY A 148 -16.51 3.46 -13.00
CA GLY A 148 -15.95 2.10 -13.04
C GLY A 148 -14.44 2.09 -12.86
N ALA A 149 -13.72 2.99 -13.56
CA ALA A 149 -12.28 3.14 -13.41
C ALA A 149 -11.90 3.53 -11.97
N SER A 150 -12.61 4.50 -11.38
CA SER A 150 -12.38 4.94 -10.00
C SER A 150 -12.60 3.81 -9.00
N TYR A 151 -13.63 2.98 -9.21
CA TYR A 151 -13.89 1.81 -8.39
C TYR A 151 -12.77 0.77 -8.51
N GLU A 152 -12.34 0.43 -9.72
CA GLU A 152 -11.26 -0.56 -9.91
C GLU A 152 -9.94 -0.12 -9.29
N VAL A 153 -9.63 1.18 -9.36
CA VAL A 153 -8.46 1.75 -8.67
C VAL A 153 -8.59 1.63 -7.15
N CYS A 154 -9.75 1.93 -6.60
CA CYS A 154 -10.01 1.81 -5.17
C CYS A 154 -9.88 0.36 -4.71
N ARG A 155 -10.51 -0.57 -5.44
CA ARG A 155 -10.43 -2.01 -5.19
C ARG A 155 -8.98 -2.49 -5.21
N ALA A 156 -8.23 -2.17 -6.25
CA ALA A 156 -6.82 -2.54 -6.37
C ALA A 156 -5.95 -2.03 -5.21
N ARG A 157 -6.19 -0.80 -4.74
CA ARG A 157 -5.49 -0.23 -3.58
C ARG A 157 -5.84 -0.98 -2.29
N LEU A 158 -7.11 -1.31 -2.09
CA LEU A 158 -7.55 -2.07 -0.92
C LEU A 158 -6.98 -3.49 -0.94
N ASP A 159 -7.00 -4.17 -2.08
CA ASP A 159 -6.42 -5.50 -2.26
C ASP A 159 -4.92 -5.49 -1.92
N ALA A 160 -4.17 -4.49 -2.41
CA ALA A 160 -2.75 -4.34 -2.08
C ALA A 160 -2.49 -4.11 -0.57
N LEU A 161 -3.36 -3.36 0.11
CA LEU A 161 -3.27 -3.14 1.56
C LEU A 161 -3.59 -4.43 2.34
N ILE A 162 -4.55 -5.21 1.87
CA ILE A 162 -4.89 -6.53 2.45
C ILE A 162 -3.71 -7.48 2.28
N ASP A 163 -3.14 -7.57 1.08
CA ASP A 163 -1.99 -8.41 0.77
C ASP A 163 -0.78 -8.04 1.64
N TRP A 164 -0.52 -6.74 1.79
CA TRP A 164 0.51 -6.23 2.69
C TRP A 164 0.32 -6.70 4.14
N ASN A 165 -0.89 -6.56 4.67
CA ASN A 165 -1.20 -6.88 6.06
C ASN A 165 -1.21 -8.40 6.33
N LEU A 166 -1.67 -9.20 5.38
CA LEU A 166 -1.68 -10.66 5.47
C LEU A 166 -0.32 -11.29 5.11
N GLY A 167 0.61 -10.50 4.57
CA GLY A 167 1.90 -10.99 4.09
C GLY A 167 1.79 -11.89 2.87
N LEU A 168 0.72 -11.74 2.09
CA LEU A 168 0.52 -12.46 0.84
C LEU A 168 1.40 -11.84 -0.25
N VAL A 169 1.93 -12.68 -1.13
CA VAL A 169 2.50 -12.22 -2.39
C VAL A 169 1.35 -12.15 -3.37
N SER A 170 1.03 -10.94 -3.84
CA SER A 170 -0.05 -10.69 -4.78
C SER A 170 0.18 -11.49 -6.07
N THR A 171 -0.49 -12.63 -6.23
CA THR A 171 -0.65 -13.24 -7.55
C THR A 171 -1.88 -12.60 -8.14
N ALA A 172 -1.66 -11.52 -8.89
CA ALA A 172 -2.69 -10.84 -9.66
C ALA A 172 -3.40 -11.85 -10.58
N THR A 173 -4.48 -12.43 -10.05
CA THR A 173 -5.44 -13.20 -10.83
C THR A 173 -6.40 -12.16 -11.36
N HIS A 174 -6.05 -11.68 -12.56
CA HIS A 174 -6.95 -10.93 -13.41
C HIS A 174 -8.25 -11.75 -13.53
N HIS A 175 -9.31 -11.34 -12.83
CA HIS A 175 -10.65 -11.82 -13.14
C HIS A 175 -11.09 -11.03 -14.37
N ASP A 176 -10.86 -11.64 -15.54
CA ASP A 176 -11.54 -11.28 -16.77
C ASP A 176 -13.05 -11.36 -16.51
N TYR A 177 -13.71 -10.20 -16.46
CA TYR A 177 -15.16 -10.06 -16.58
C TYR A 177 -15.48 -9.34 -17.89
#